data_AF-A0A7S2ULW7-F1
#
_entry.id   AF-A0A7S2ULW7-F1
#
_cell.length_a   1.000
_cell.length_b   1.000
_cell.length_c   1.000
_cell.angle_alpha   90.00
_cell.angle_beta   90.00
_cell.angle_gamma   90.00
#
_symmetry.space_group_name_H-M   'P 1'
#
loop_
_entity.id
_entity.type
_entity.pdbx_description
1 polymer ?
#
loop_
_entity_poly.entity_id
_entity_poly.type
_entity_poly.pdbx_seq_one_letter_code
_entity_poly.pdbx_strand_id
1 'polypeptide(L)'
;EIHLEKMVLPRNKLLCVWAASVLLTTTTRVVATTTTSSFSPSALSWVPRGGSSSSSATAIVDGMGQVKKGASGNVMSGTVVALLTSPGTPNLFSDSNVGITAADAGKNVVVVQAPGATLVGSSGLAAGAGAAAAGSVASAIVVTGVTHTDVMEFRNSRHGKTLSALFDHALGSSSSSDSKKSLILCIQGTDTVDQDALIEQVEAIFAASACTALAKASDAPKDAPLPTLSDLYDVEVATIMNSNDASKVMSMAQVAAGKSGEVVPNVVSAVAEAYVAGSAANKGGSATMTTTTADPPAVVEAMLACEDAFARHARTARAKLYAWKSRTSRGLRVEKFGALAEALLKRTMALYDNDTMAAAGYGSSVAPYRLEKRSKLVKKIETPIRQLFALQVSNLEKTTLQKFNAMLLRKHGKTSPATSDFYTENAAAMRSAAFAFDTAMTDLEIPSLSLTKAKPSQELNGKLNSLLTGFADSPAAKLKLMKAIKKGANKQKKPTERSIDAGLDIVAMIRPDGFGTFQGFTGYQLGGNSITVGVHNDADDPGVISQFGGVRPPFIRVQPKLR
;
A
#
# COMPACT_ATOMS: atom_id res chain seq x y z
N GLU A 1 22.38 21.96 -46.29
CA GLU A 1 22.18 21.09 -45.12
C GLU A 1 21.75 21.94 -43.94
N ILE A 2 20.64 21.59 -43.32
CA ILE A 2 19.97 22.36 -42.27
C ILE A 2 20.52 21.91 -40.91
N HIS A 3 21.13 22.84 -40.16
CA HIS A 3 21.51 22.61 -38.76
C HIS A 3 20.39 23.09 -37.83
N LEU A 4 19.82 22.12 -37.09
CA LEU A 4 18.73 22.27 -36.14
C LEU A 4 19.32 22.40 -34.73
N GLU A 5 19.46 23.62 -34.21
CA GLU A 5 19.77 23.85 -32.80
C GLU A 5 18.49 23.82 -31.95
N LYS A 6 18.50 22.94 -30.94
CA LYS A 6 17.45 22.77 -29.94
C LYS A 6 17.41 23.97 -29.00
N MET A 7 16.39 24.82 -29.11
CA MET A 7 16.00 25.74 -28.03
C MET A 7 15.23 24.98 -26.93
N VAL A 8 15.88 24.74 -25.80
CA VAL A 8 15.25 24.30 -24.54
C VAL A 8 14.85 25.54 -23.75
N LEU A 9 13.55 25.83 -23.65
CA LEU A 9 13.00 26.88 -22.77
C LEU A 9 12.74 26.33 -21.35
N PRO A 10 13.12 27.05 -20.27
CA PRO A 10 12.92 26.58 -18.90
C PRO A 10 11.46 26.79 -18.42
N ARG A 11 10.88 25.72 -17.87
CA ARG A 11 9.46 25.50 -17.53
C ARG A 11 8.93 26.18 -16.26
N ASN A 12 9.62 27.16 -15.67
CA ASN A 12 9.30 27.65 -14.32
C ASN A 12 9.02 29.16 -14.24
N LYS A 13 8.03 29.68 -14.98
CA LYS A 13 7.44 31.01 -14.73
C LYS A 13 5.99 31.09 -15.22
N LEU A 14 5.05 30.40 -14.57
CA LEU A 14 3.61 30.60 -14.84
C LEU A 14 2.69 30.44 -13.61
N LEU A 15 3.24 30.57 -12.40
CA LEU A 15 2.50 30.49 -11.14
C LEU A 15 2.71 31.78 -10.33
N CYS A 16 2.15 32.89 -10.80
CA CYS A 16 2.10 34.16 -10.06
C CYS A 16 0.94 35.05 -10.51
N VAL A 17 -0.26 34.50 -10.69
CA VAL A 17 -1.51 35.26 -10.61
C VAL A 17 -2.55 34.29 -10.06
N TRP A 18 -2.72 34.21 -8.74
CA TRP A 18 -3.91 33.63 -8.10
C TRP A 18 -3.87 34.01 -6.62
N ALA A 19 -4.27 35.25 -6.34
CA ALA A 19 -4.55 35.73 -5.00
C ALA A 19 -5.51 36.93 -5.09
N ALA A 20 -6.81 36.67 -5.13
CA ALA A 20 -7.85 37.59 -4.69
C ALA A 20 -9.11 36.78 -4.32
N SER A 21 -9.46 36.82 -3.03
CA SER A 21 -10.64 36.19 -2.43
C SER A 21 -11.94 36.85 -2.86
N VAL A 22 -13.02 36.08 -2.98
CA VAL A 22 -14.35 36.48 -2.49
C VAL A 22 -15.00 35.27 -1.80
N LEU A 23 -15.38 35.52 -0.54
CA LEU A 23 -16.04 34.63 0.39
C LEU A 23 -17.55 34.91 0.26
N LEU A 24 -18.39 33.93 -0.10
CA LEU A 24 -19.82 34.01 0.18
C LEU A 24 -20.38 32.60 0.45
N THR A 25 -20.82 32.41 1.67
CA THR A 25 -21.52 31.26 2.21
C THR A 25 -22.94 31.20 1.64
N THR A 26 -23.35 30.09 1.05
CA THR A 26 -24.77 29.82 0.84
C THR A 26 -25.08 28.34 0.97
N THR A 27 -25.86 28.06 2.00
CA THR A 27 -26.40 26.76 2.39
C THR A 27 -27.42 26.30 1.35
N THR A 28 -27.20 25.16 0.69
CA THR A 28 -28.24 24.49 -0.10
C THR A 28 -28.32 23.01 0.28
N ARG A 29 -29.48 22.64 0.82
CA ARG A 29 -29.91 21.25 1.02
C ARG A 29 -30.09 20.60 -0.36
N VAL A 30 -29.43 19.47 -0.59
CA VAL A 30 -29.76 18.57 -1.70
C VAL A 30 -30.37 17.30 -1.11
N VAL A 31 -31.62 17.05 -1.50
CA VAL A 31 -32.37 15.81 -1.30
C VAL A 31 -31.75 14.75 -2.21
N ALA A 32 -31.32 13.63 -1.63
CA ALA A 32 -30.77 12.50 -2.37
C ALA A 32 -31.89 11.52 -2.74
N THR A 33 -32.23 11.46 -4.02
CA THR A 33 -33.03 10.37 -4.60
C THR A 33 -32.09 9.27 -5.08
N THR A 34 -32.20 8.10 -4.46
CA THR A 34 -31.39 6.90 -4.73
C THR A 34 -31.94 6.20 -5.97
N THR A 35 -31.14 6.04 -7.02
CA THR A 35 -31.43 5.12 -8.13
C THR A 35 -30.44 3.97 -8.09
N THR A 36 -30.99 2.77 -7.89
CA THR A 36 -30.32 1.48 -7.90
C THR A 36 -30.10 1.03 -9.34
N SER A 37 -28.85 0.78 -9.73
CA SER A 37 -28.54 0.02 -10.95
C SER A 37 -27.77 -1.25 -10.58
N SER A 38 -28.37 -2.37 -10.96
CA SER A 38 -27.87 -3.74 -10.85
C SER A 38 -26.85 -4.02 -11.96
N PHE A 39 -25.63 -4.41 -11.59
CA PHE A 39 -24.64 -4.95 -12.53
C PHE A 39 -24.54 -6.47 -12.36
N SER A 40 -24.88 -7.21 -13.42
CA SER A 40 -24.55 -8.63 -13.59
C SER A 40 -23.13 -8.79 -14.13
N PRO A 41 -22.30 -9.70 -13.62
CA PRO A 41 -21.08 -10.12 -14.30
C PRO A 41 -21.36 -11.34 -15.19
N SER A 42 -21.06 -11.17 -16.47
CA SER A 42 -21.07 -12.25 -17.47
C SER A 42 -19.82 -13.10 -17.33
N ALA A 43 -20.02 -14.41 -17.40
CA ALA A 43 -18.99 -15.44 -17.38
C ALA A 43 -18.14 -15.43 -18.66
N LEU A 44 -16.83 -15.58 -18.50
CA LEU A 44 -15.89 -15.97 -19.55
C LEU A 44 -14.98 -17.06 -18.97
N SER A 45 -15.38 -18.31 -19.18
CA SER A 45 -14.60 -19.52 -18.91
C SER A 45 -13.98 -20.01 -20.22
N TRP A 46 -12.65 -20.13 -20.31
CA TRP A 46 -12.00 -20.85 -21.41
C TRP A 46 -10.86 -21.72 -20.85
N VAL A 47 -11.07 -23.03 -20.92
CA VAL A 47 -10.04 -24.09 -20.94
C VAL A 47 -10.10 -24.68 -22.35
N PRO A 48 -8.96 -24.91 -23.05
CA PRO A 48 -9.01 -25.71 -24.27
C PRO A 48 -9.20 -27.19 -23.91
N ARG A 49 -10.28 -27.76 -24.45
CA ARG A 49 -10.56 -29.20 -24.48
C ARG A 49 -9.44 -29.95 -25.22
N GLY A 50 -8.65 -30.72 -24.48
CA GLY A 50 -8.18 -32.05 -24.91
C GLY A 50 -8.94 -33.08 -24.09
N GLY A 51 -9.57 -34.07 -24.75
CA GLY A 51 -10.50 -35.00 -24.12
C GLY A 51 -9.85 -35.93 -23.09
N SER A 52 -10.02 -35.61 -21.81
CA SER A 52 -10.02 -36.56 -20.70
C SER A 52 -11.03 -36.08 -19.67
N SER A 53 -11.86 -36.98 -19.15
CA SER A 53 -12.84 -36.74 -18.09
C SER A 53 -12.26 -35.85 -16.98
N SER A 54 -12.82 -34.65 -16.78
CA SER A 54 -12.42 -33.78 -15.68
C SER A 54 -12.81 -34.43 -14.36
N SER A 55 -11.83 -35.02 -13.68
CA SER A 55 -11.98 -35.53 -12.32
C SER A 55 -12.34 -34.38 -11.38
N SER A 56 -13.48 -34.49 -10.69
CA SER A 56 -13.93 -33.47 -9.74
C SER A 56 -12.94 -33.37 -8.57
N ALA A 57 -12.30 -32.21 -8.40
CA ALA A 57 -11.43 -31.95 -7.26
C ALA A 57 -12.23 -32.01 -5.94
N THR A 58 -11.73 -32.78 -4.97
CA THR A 58 -12.34 -32.92 -3.65
C THR A 58 -11.69 -31.93 -2.67
N ALA A 59 -12.47 -31.02 -2.11
CA ALA A 59 -11.98 -30.06 -1.11
C ALA A 59 -11.87 -30.73 0.27
N ILE A 60 -10.64 -30.79 0.80
CA ILE A 60 -10.31 -31.41 2.09
C ILE A 60 -10.45 -30.39 3.22
N VAL A 61 -9.78 -29.24 3.06
CA VAL A 61 -9.81 -28.12 4.01
C VAL A 61 -10.23 -26.87 3.27
N ASP A 62 -11.21 -26.14 3.80
CA ASP A 62 -11.66 -24.89 3.18
C ASP A 62 -10.70 -23.72 3.44
N GLY A 63 -10.98 -22.57 2.81
CA GLY A 63 -10.18 -21.35 3.02
C GLY A 63 -10.25 -20.78 4.44
N MET A 64 -11.16 -21.28 5.29
CA MET A 64 -11.28 -20.91 6.70
C MET A 64 -10.52 -21.88 7.61
N GLY A 65 -9.87 -22.92 7.05
CA GLY A 65 -9.10 -23.90 7.81
C GLY A 65 -9.96 -25.01 8.45
N GLN A 66 -11.22 -25.16 8.05
CA GLN A 66 -12.11 -26.21 8.54
C GLN A 66 -12.01 -27.45 7.64
N VAL A 67 -11.90 -28.62 8.27
CA VAL A 67 -11.92 -29.92 7.56
C VAL A 67 -13.35 -30.22 7.14
N LYS A 68 -13.59 -30.44 5.84
CA LYS A 68 -14.95 -30.70 5.33
C LYS A 68 -15.39 -32.13 5.68
N LYS A 69 -16.57 -32.27 6.28
CA LYS A 69 -17.16 -33.55 6.76
C LYS A 69 -17.52 -34.56 5.64
N GLY A 70 -17.37 -34.20 4.37
CA GLY A 70 -17.63 -35.06 3.20
C GLY A 70 -16.39 -35.73 2.58
N ALA A 71 -15.22 -35.58 3.22
CA ALA A 71 -13.93 -36.01 2.70
C ALA A 71 -13.70 -37.55 2.77
N SER A 72 -14.56 -38.31 3.44
CA SER A 72 -14.38 -39.76 3.66
C SER A 72 -14.98 -40.68 2.59
N GLY A 73 -15.72 -40.15 1.61
CA GLY A 73 -16.52 -40.97 0.68
C GLY A 73 -15.79 -41.42 -0.61
N ASN A 74 -14.79 -40.67 -1.07
CA ASN A 74 -14.00 -41.02 -2.26
C ASN A 74 -12.64 -41.55 -1.80
N VAL A 75 -12.46 -42.86 -1.84
CA VAL A 75 -11.17 -43.51 -1.59
C VAL A 75 -10.25 -43.24 -2.78
N MET A 76 -9.49 -42.16 -2.70
CA MET A 76 -8.37 -41.93 -3.60
C MET A 76 -7.14 -42.61 -3.00
N SER A 77 -6.74 -43.74 -3.60
CA SER A 77 -5.51 -44.44 -3.27
C SER A 77 -4.50 -44.26 -4.40
N GLY A 78 -3.26 -43.90 -4.09
CA GLY A 78 -2.24 -43.68 -5.13
C GLY A 78 -0.96 -43.08 -4.58
N THR A 79 0.00 -42.89 -5.47
CA THR A 79 1.19 -42.08 -5.20
C THR A 79 0.79 -40.61 -5.18
N VAL A 80 1.27 -39.86 -4.19
CA VAL A 80 0.80 -38.50 -3.93
C VAL A 80 1.85 -37.47 -4.36
N VAL A 81 1.41 -36.50 -5.16
CA VAL A 81 2.19 -35.31 -5.51
C VAL A 81 1.59 -34.09 -4.84
N ALA A 82 2.34 -33.39 -3.98
CA ALA A 82 1.90 -32.14 -3.37
C ALA A 82 2.28 -30.95 -4.26
N LEU A 83 1.29 -30.16 -4.67
CA LEU A 83 1.49 -28.89 -5.37
C LEU A 83 1.27 -27.73 -4.39
N LEU A 84 2.37 -27.11 -3.98
CA LEU A 84 2.38 -26.01 -3.01
C LEU A 84 2.40 -24.68 -3.75
N THR A 85 1.25 -23.99 -3.75
CA THR A 85 1.07 -22.75 -4.50
C THR A 85 1.25 -21.54 -3.59
N SER A 86 2.19 -20.66 -3.93
CA SER A 86 2.39 -19.47 -3.13
C SER A 86 1.30 -18.41 -3.35
N PRO A 87 0.68 -17.88 -2.28
CA PRO A 87 -0.34 -16.87 -2.41
C PRO A 87 0.19 -15.58 -3.05
N GLY A 88 -0.59 -15.02 -3.98
CA GLY A 88 -0.30 -13.73 -4.60
C GLY A 88 0.70 -13.77 -5.76
N THR A 89 1.04 -14.96 -6.26
CA THR A 89 1.75 -15.12 -7.55
C THR A 89 0.85 -15.74 -8.60
N PRO A 90 0.97 -15.31 -9.87
CA PRO A 90 0.33 -16.02 -10.97
C PRO A 90 0.87 -17.46 -10.98
N ASN A 91 -0.04 -18.44 -11.00
CA ASN A 91 0.34 -19.85 -10.99
C ASN A 91 0.01 -20.44 -12.36
N LEU A 92 1.00 -21.08 -13.00
CA LEU A 92 0.81 -21.75 -14.29
C LEU A 92 0.13 -23.14 -14.15
N PHE A 93 0.02 -23.66 -12.93
CA PHE A 93 -0.50 -25.01 -12.67
C PHE A 93 -2.01 -25.02 -12.34
N SER A 94 -2.55 -23.96 -11.73
CA SER A 94 -3.96 -23.89 -11.36
C SER A 94 -4.39 -22.53 -10.78
N ASP A 95 -5.67 -22.19 -10.96
CA ASP A 95 -6.27 -20.93 -10.49
C ASP A 95 -6.82 -20.98 -9.05
N SER A 96 -6.89 -22.16 -8.43
CA SER A 96 -7.54 -22.36 -7.13
C SER A 96 -6.61 -22.06 -5.94
N ASN A 97 -6.64 -20.84 -5.43
CA ASN A 97 -5.85 -20.43 -4.25
C ASN A 97 -6.56 -20.62 -2.89
N VAL A 98 -7.70 -21.31 -2.86
CA VAL A 98 -8.60 -21.33 -1.68
C VAL A 98 -8.78 -22.75 -1.15
N GLY A 99 -7.94 -23.14 -0.18
CA GLY A 99 -8.07 -24.42 0.55
C GLY A 99 -7.17 -25.54 0.04
N ILE A 100 -7.26 -26.70 0.69
CA ILE A 100 -6.57 -27.93 0.29
C ILE A 100 -7.51 -28.75 -0.58
N THR A 101 -7.09 -29.10 -1.79
CA THR A 101 -7.88 -29.89 -2.73
C THR A 101 -7.09 -31.10 -3.22
N ALA A 102 -7.74 -32.24 -3.40
CA ALA A 102 -7.17 -33.41 -4.04
C ALA A 102 -7.87 -33.69 -5.37
N ALA A 103 -7.09 -33.95 -6.41
CA ALA A 103 -7.58 -34.34 -7.72
C ALA A 103 -6.83 -35.59 -8.22
N ASP A 104 -7.57 -36.51 -8.81
CA ASP A 104 -6.99 -37.67 -9.49
C ASP A 104 -6.43 -37.21 -10.84
N ALA A 105 -5.12 -37.36 -11.03
CA ALA A 105 -4.42 -37.02 -12.28
C ALA A 105 -4.29 -38.23 -13.24
N GLY A 106 -4.88 -39.37 -12.88
CA GLY A 106 -4.77 -40.63 -13.60
C GLY A 106 -3.49 -41.41 -13.26
N LYS A 107 -3.38 -42.64 -13.78
CA LYS A 107 -2.24 -43.55 -13.54
C LYS A 107 -1.92 -43.79 -12.05
N ASN A 108 -2.94 -43.83 -11.19
CA ASN A 108 -2.80 -43.96 -9.75
C ASN A 108 -2.00 -42.81 -9.09
N VAL A 109 -2.01 -41.62 -9.69
CA VAL A 109 -1.40 -40.41 -9.10
C VAL A 109 -2.48 -39.47 -8.61
N VAL A 110 -2.38 -39.09 -7.33
CA VAL A 110 -3.24 -38.07 -6.72
C VAL A 110 -2.44 -36.79 -6.53
N VAL A 111 -2.93 -35.69 -7.09
CA VAL A 111 -2.34 -34.36 -6.90
C VAL A 111 -3.08 -33.65 -5.78
N VAL A 112 -2.36 -33.32 -4.71
CA VAL A 112 -2.87 -32.55 -3.57
C VAL A 112 -2.36 -31.12 -3.70
N GLN A 113 -3.27 -30.19 -3.97
CA GLN A 113 -2.94 -28.77 -4.01
C GLN A 113 -3.19 -28.12 -2.66
N ALA A 114 -2.20 -27.38 -2.15
CA ALA A 114 -2.31 -26.62 -0.92
C ALA A 114 -1.67 -25.22 -1.05
N PRO A 115 -2.27 -24.18 -0.43
CA PRO A 115 -1.67 -22.86 -0.41
C PRO A 115 -0.46 -22.82 0.53
N GLY A 116 0.60 -22.14 0.10
CA GLY A 116 1.78 -21.85 0.90
C GLY A 116 1.55 -20.79 1.98
N ALA A 117 2.58 -20.55 2.79
CA ALA A 117 2.56 -19.53 3.83
C ALA A 117 2.47 -18.12 3.24
N THR A 118 1.80 -17.20 3.95
CA THR A 118 1.79 -15.78 3.60
C THR A 118 2.80 -14.99 4.44
N LEU A 119 3.27 -13.85 3.94
CA LEU A 119 4.24 -13.02 4.67
C LEU A 119 3.66 -12.36 5.93
N VAL A 120 2.34 -12.19 5.99
CA VAL A 120 1.64 -11.46 7.06
C VAL A 120 1.20 -12.47 8.11
N GLY A 121 1.52 -12.23 9.39
CA GLY A 121 1.33 -13.15 10.53
C GLY A 121 -0.10 -13.67 10.75
N SER A 122 -0.53 -14.55 9.86
CA SER A 122 -1.79 -15.24 9.84
C SER A 122 -1.64 -16.61 10.50
N SER A 123 -2.56 -16.99 11.36
CA SER A 123 -2.65 -18.33 11.93
C SER A 123 -3.27 -19.33 10.94
N GLY A 124 -3.08 -20.63 11.18
CA GLY A 124 -3.74 -21.71 10.43
C GLY A 124 -3.18 -21.94 9.03
N LEU A 125 -4.06 -22.07 8.03
CA LEU A 125 -3.70 -22.40 6.64
C LEU A 125 -2.63 -21.45 6.06
N ALA A 126 -2.78 -20.16 6.35
CA ALA A 126 -1.90 -19.11 5.85
C ALA A 126 -0.56 -19.01 6.59
N ALA A 127 -0.35 -19.79 7.67
CA ALA A 127 0.95 -20.02 8.29
C ALA A 127 1.78 -21.11 7.58
N GLY A 128 1.21 -21.75 6.54
CA GLY A 128 1.85 -22.88 5.85
C GLY A 128 1.47 -24.26 6.40
N ALA A 129 0.56 -24.34 7.39
CA ALA A 129 0.13 -25.62 7.95
C ALA A 129 -0.53 -26.55 6.90
N GLY A 130 -1.25 -25.98 5.93
CA GLY A 130 -1.81 -26.76 4.83
C GLY A 130 -0.75 -27.32 3.88
N ALA A 131 0.28 -26.51 3.57
CA ALA A 131 1.40 -26.94 2.77
C ALA A 131 2.24 -28.03 3.46
N ALA A 132 2.46 -27.89 4.75
CA ALA A 132 3.14 -28.90 5.57
C ALA A 132 2.36 -30.22 5.60
N ALA A 133 1.05 -30.17 5.83
CA ALA A 133 0.19 -31.35 5.82
C ALA A 133 0.21 -32.07 4.45
N ALA A 134 0.05 -31.32 3.36
CA ALA A 134 0.13 -31.89 2.02
C ALA A 134 1.52 -32.49 1.71
N GLY A 135 2.60 -31.80 2.08
CA GLY A 135 3.98 -32.27 1.90
C GLY A 135 4.34 -33.48 2.76
N SER A 136 3.71 -33.64 3.92
CA SER A 136 3.94 -34.80 4.79
C SER A 136 3.41 -36.11 4.21
N VAL A 137 2.32 -36.04 3.44
CA VAL A 137 1.69 -37.21 2.80
C VAL A 137 2.26 -37.46 1.40
N ALA A 138 2.83 -36.44 0.76
CA ALA A 138 3.37 -36.56 -0.60
C ALA A 138 4.78 -37.14 -0.64
N SER A 139 5.02 -37.99 -1.65
CA SER A 139 6.37 -38.50 -1.97
C SER A 139 7.14 -37.54 -2.89
N ALA A 140 6.45 -36.71 -3.66
CA ALA A 140 7.03 -35.62 -4.44
C ALA A 140 6.32 -34.29 -4.13
N ILE A 141 7.10 -33.23 -3.94
CA ILE A 141 6.64 -31.92 -3.49
C ILE A 141 7.08 -30.89 -4.52
N VAL A 142 6.12 -30.18 -5.11
CA VAL A 142 6.37 -29.15 -6.13
C VAL A 142 6.01 -27.79 -5.54
N VAL A 143 7.00 -26.92 -5.37
CA VAL A 143 6.79 -25.55 -4.88
C VAL A 143 6.76 -24.58 -6.06
N THR A 144 5.62 -23.94 -6.30
CA THR A 144 5.40 -23.04 -7.43
C THR A 144 5.14 -21.59 -6.99
N GLY A 145 5.40 -20.65 -7.90
CA GLY A 145 5.30 -19.21 -7.66
C GLY A 145 6.58 -18.58 -7.14
N VAL A 146 7.74 -19.29 -7.23
CA VAL A 146 9.05 -18.71 -6.91
C VAL A 146 9.42 -17.72 -8.01
N THR A 147 9.45 -16.44 -7.68
CA THR A 147 9.90 -15.41 -8.63
C THR A 147 11.40 -15.19 -8.50
N HIS A 148 12.06 -14.64 -9.53
CA HIS A 148 13.47 -14.27 -9.44
C HIS A 148 13.78 -13.33 -8.26
N THR A 149 12.84 -12.44 -7.91
CA THR A 149 12.98 -11.58 -6.72
C THR A 149 12.94 -12.36 -5.40
N ASP A 150 12.21 -13.48 -5.35
CA ASP A 150 12.16 -14.33 -4.16
C ASP A 150 13.49 -15.10 -3.98
N VAL A 151 14.21 -15.43 -5.05
CA VAL A 151 15.49 -16.17 -5.00
C VAL A 151 16.59 -15.38 -4.27
N MET A 152 16.61 -14.06 -4.45
CA MET A 152 17.62 -13.19 -3.83
C MET A 152 17.52 -13.12 -2.30
N GLU A 153 16.32 -13.29 -1.75
CA GLU A 153 16.06 -13.28 -0.30
C GLU A 153 15.20 -14.51 0.10
N PHE A 154 15.57 -15.69 -0.40
CA PHE A 154 14.71 -16.88 -0.34
C PHE A 154 14.31 -17.25 1.09
N ARG A 155 15.24 -17.12 2.05
CA ARG A 155 15.01 -17.35 3.48
C ARG A 155 13.90 -16.49 4.08
N ASN A 156 13.81 -15.22 3.68
CA ASN A 156 12.82 -14.27 4.20
C ASN A 156 11.56 -14.21 3.33
N SER A 157 11.58 -14.88 2.18
CA SER A 157 10.44 -14.99 1.28
C SER A 157 9.31 -15.83 1.90
N ARG A 158 8.12 -15.70 1.32
CA ARG A 158 6.96 -16.57 1.61
C ARG A 158 7.24 -18.05 1.33
N HIS A 159 8.10 -18.37 0.37
CA HIS A 159 8.44 -19.76 0.04
C HIS A 159 9.40 -20.32 1.07
N GLY A 160 10.36 -19.52 1.55
CA GLY A 160 11.24 -19.90 2.66
C GLY A 160 10.45 -20.21 3.92
N LYS A 161 9.41 -19.42 4.24
CA LYS A 161 8.47 -19.72 5.33
C LYS A 161 7.65 -20.99 5.09
N THR A 162 7.22 -21.23 3.84
CA THR A 162 6.49 -22.45 3.47
C THR A 162 7.36 -23.70 3.66
N LEU A 163 8.63 -23.64 3.23
CA LEU A 163 9.60 -24.71 3.41
C LEU A 163 9.95 -24.93 4.88
N SER A 164 10.13 -23.86 5.66
CA SER A 164 10.36 -23.99 7.10
C SER A 164 9.20 -24.69 7.80
N ALA A 165 7.94 -24.34 7.48
CA ALA A 165 6.77 -25.04 8.03
C ALA A 165 6.71 -26.52 7.60
N LEU A 166 7.13 -26.83 6.37
CA LEU A 166 7.18 -28.19 5.84
C LEU A 166 8.26 -29.03 6.53
N PHE A 167 9.46 -28.47 6.71
CA PHE A 167 10.56 -29.13 7.40
C PHE A 167 10.26 -29.33 8.89
N ASP A 168 9.69 -28.33 9.56
CA ASP A 168 9.28 -28.43 10.96
C ASP A 168 8.28 -29.57 11.16
N HIS A 169 7.35 -29.77 10.21
CA HIS A 169 6.39 -30.86 10.26
C HIS A 169 7.04 -32.21 9.99
N ALA A 170 7.89 -32.31 8.96
CA ALA A 170 8.60 -33.54 8.62
C ALA A 170 9.53 -34.02 9.75
N LEU A 171 10.20 -33.09 10.44
CA LEU A 171 11.06 -33.39 11.58
C LEU A 171 10.26 -33.74 12.85
N GLY A 172 9.05 -33.21 12.98
CA GLY A 172 8.14 -33.50 14.11
C GLY A 172 7.35 -34.80 13.94
N SER A 173 7.08 -35.21 12.70
CA SER A 173 6.49 -36.51 12.39
C SER A 173 7.57 -37.58 12.49
N SER A 174 7.62 -38.30 13.61
CA SER A 174 8.55 -39.41 13.87
C SER A 174 8.32 -40.65 12.99
N SER A 175 7.58 -40.52 11.88
CA SER A 175 7.45 -41.59 10.89
C SER A 175 8.77 -41.73 10.15
N SER A 176 9.59 -42.69 10.56
CA SER A 176 10.81 -43.15 9.88
C SER A 176 10.48 -43.83 8.55
N SER A 177 9.88 -43.10 7.61
CA SER A 177 9.80 -43.55 6.23
C SER A 177 11.21 -43.45 5.66
N ASP A 178 11.88 -44.59 5.47
CA ASP A 178 13.23 -44.68 4.89
C ASP A 178 13.32 -44.14 3.44
N SER A 179 12.18 -43.81 2.82
CA SER A 179 12.13 -43.26 1.47
C SER A 179 12.36 -41.75 1.45
N LYS A 180 13.43 -41.32 0.76
CA LYS A 180 13.68 -39.92 0.44
C LYS A 180 12.51 -39.33 -0.37
N LYS A 181 12.10 -38.10 -0.03
CA LYS A 181 11.07 -37.36 -0.75
C LYS A 181 11.70 -36.46 -1.81
N SER A 182 11.11 -36.34 -2.99
CA SER A 182 11.60 -35.40 -4.00
C SER A 182 11.02 -34.00 -3.77
N LEU A 183 11.86 -32.97 -3.71
CA LEU A 183 11.47 -31.57 -3.56
C LEU A 183 11.87 -30.79 -4.82
N ILE A 184 10.90 -30.39 -5.63
CA ILE A 184 11.10 -29.66 -6.88
C ILE A 184 10.73 -28.18 -6.69
N LEU A 185 11.71 -27.28 -6.83
CA LEU A 185 11.53 -25.84 -6.73
C LEU A 185 11.34 -25.22 -8.12
N CYS A 186 10.16 -24.66 -8.35
CA CYS A 186 9.76 -24.12 -9.65
C CYS A 186 9.90 -22.61 -9.69
N ILE A 187 10.92 -22.14 -10.41
CA ILE A 187 11.20 -20.72 -10.57
C ILE A 187 10.54 -20.16 -11.83
N GLN A 188 9.65 -19.20 -11.66
CA GLN A 188 9.03 -18.43 -12.72
C GLN A 188 9.92 -17.26 -13.12
N GLY A 189 10.42 -17.27 -14.36
CA GLY A 189 11.25 -16.20 -14.89
C GLY A 189 12.05 -16.63 -16.12
N THR A 190 12.62 -15.65 -16.82
CA THR A 190 13.50 -15.86 -17.98
C THR A 190 14.96 -15.98 -17.62
N ASP A 191 15.31 -15.62 -16.39
CA ASP A 191 16.70 -15.42 -15.98
C ASP A 191 17.33 -16.74 -15.52
N THR A 192 18.60 -16.94 -15.86
CA THR A 192 19.40 -18.06 -15.38
C THR A 192 19.60 -17.89 -13.88
N VAL A 193 19.01 -18.77 -13.08
CA VAL A 193 19.20 -18.80 -11.64
C VAL A 193 20.39 -19.71 -11.30
N ASP A 194 21.23 -19.23 -10.40
CA ASP A 194 22.29 -20.02 -9.77
C ASP A 194 21.64 -21.09 -8.87
N GLN A 195 21.61 -22.33 -9.35
CA GLN A 195 20.94 -23.45 -8.68
C GLN A 195 21.66 -23.82 -7.38
N ASP A 196 22.99 -23.80 -7.38
CA ASP A 196 23.81 -24.19 -6.23
C ASP A 196 23.59 -23.20 -5.07
N ALA A 197 23.56 -21.89 -5.38
CA ALA A 197 23.28 -20.87 -4.37
C ALA A 197 21.86 -20.98 -3.77
N LEU A 198 20.87 -21.42 -4.56
CA LEU A 198 19.51 -21.66 -4.05
C LEU A 198 19.45 -22.91 -3.18
N ILE A 199 20.13 -23.99 -3.57
CA ILE A 199 20.21 -25.23 -2.78
C ILE A 199 20.86 -24.95 -1.43
N GLU A 200 21.96 -24.19 -1.39
CA GLU A 200 22.61 -23.77 -0.14
C GLU A 200 21.64 -22.99 0.78
N GLN A 201 20.81 -22.11 0.22
CA GLN A 201 19.79 -21.39 1.00
C GLN A 201 18.69 -22.33 1.54
N VAL A 202 18.30 -23.35 0.78
CA VAL A 202 17.32 -24.36 1.23
C VAL A 202 17.90 -25.21 2.36
N GLU A 203 19.16 -25.64 2.23
CA GLU A 203 19.90 -26.33 3.29
C GLU A 203 19.99 -25.49 4.56
N ALA A 204 20.25 -24.19 4.44
CA ALA A 204 20.28 -23.27 5.58
C ALA A 204 18.91 -23.14 6.28
N ILE A 205 17.80 -23.15 5.51
CA ILE A 205 16.43 -23.15 6.08
C ILE A 205 16.16 -24.46 6.81
N PHE A 206 16.54 -25.59 6.21
CA PHE A 206 16.37 -26.91 6.80
C PHE A 206 17.18 -27.05 8.10
N ALA A 207 18.44 -26.65 8.11
CA ALA A 207 19.29 -26.66 9.30
C ALA A 207 18.69 -25.81 10.43
N ALA A 208 18.13 -24.63 10.11
CA ALA A 208 17.45 -23.81 11.09
C ALA A 208 16.21 -24.51 11.68
N SER A 209 15.38 -25.15 10.84
CA SER A 209 14.24 -25.95 11.27
C SER A 209 14.66 -27.14 12.14
N ALA A 210 15.70 -27.87 11.75
CA ALA A 210 16.29 -28.98 12.52
C ALA A 210 16.77 -28.54 13.91
N CYS A 211 17.47 -27.40 14.01
CA CYS A 211 17.85 -26.85 15.31
C CYS A 211 16.64 -26.51 16.19
N THR A 212 15.57 -25.93 15.61
CA THR A 212 14.36 -25.63 16.39
C THR A 212 13.60 -26.89 16.83
N ALA A 213 13.59 -27.93 16.01
CA ALA A 213 12.99 -29.21 16.36
C ALA A 213 13.75 -29.87 17.52
N LEU A 214 15.09 -29.87 17.46
CA LEU A 214 15.93 -30.39 18.54
C LEU A 214 15.74 -29.60 19.85
N ALA A 215 15.57 -28.27 19.78
CA ALA A 215 15.27 -27.46 20.95
C ALA A 215 13.89 -27.76 21.58
N LYS A 216 12.92 -28.24 20.79
CA LYS A 216 11.58 -28.62 21.26
C LYS A 216 11.56 -30.03 21.87
N ALA A 217 12.44 -30.93 21.43
CA ALA A 217 12.56 -32.27 21.96
C ALA A 217 13.38 -32.26 23.27
N SER A 218 12.71 -31.98 24.40
CA SER A 218 13.35 -31.90 25.73
C SER A 218 14.10 -33.16 26.15
N ASP A 219 13.76 -34.30 25.55
CA ASP A 219 14.22 -35.63 25.96
C ASP A 219 15.19 -36.28 24.94
N ALA A 220 15.58 -35.55 23.89
CA ALA A 220 16.51 -36.08 22.89
C ALA A 220 17.95 -36.14 23.45
N PRO A 221 18.69 -37.24 23.23
CA PRO A 221 20.10 -37.32 23.63
C PRO A 221 20.90 -36.22 22.93
N LYS A 222 21.68 -35.47 23.71
CA LYS A 222 22.44 -34.29 23.27
C LYS A 222 23.42 -34.55 22.11
N ASP A 223 23.74 -35.81 21.86
CA ASP A 223 24.73 -36.26 20.89
C ASP A 223 24.11 -36.96 19.66
N ALA A 224 22.78 -36.96 19.51
CA ALA A 224 22.16 -37.51 18.30
C ALA A 224 22.58 -36.68 17.06
N PRO A 225 23.10 -37.32 15.99
CA PRO A 225 23.44 -36.61 14.76
C PRO A 225 22.17 -35.99 14.17
N LEU A 226 22.23 -34.69 13.89
CA LEU A 226 21.15 -33.98 13.22
C LEU A 226 20.95 -34.59 11.83
N PRO A 227 19.70 -34.93 11.43
CA PRO A 227 19.44 -35.39 10.07
C PRO A 227 19.87 -34.29 9.10
N THR A 228 20.51 -34.67 7.99
CA THR A 228 20.87 -33.74 6.93
C THR A 228 19.74 -33.64 5.90
N LEU A 229 19.69 -32.54 5.15
CA LEU A 229 18.66 -32.37 4.11
C LEU A 229 18.70 -33.52 3.11
N SER A 230 19.90 -33.97 2.73
CA SER A 230 20.14 -35.06 1.78
C SER A 230 19.63 -36.43 2.26
N ASP A 231 19.39 -36.60 3.56
CA ASP A 231 18.86 -37.84 4.12
C ASP A 231 17.36 -37.95 3.89
N LEU A 232 16.65 -36.82 3.87
CA LEU A 232 15.19 -36.76 3.80
C LEU A 232 14.66 -36.30 2.43
N TYR A 233 15.40 -35.44 1.73
CA TYR A 233 14.96 -34.82 0.50
C TYR A 233 15.98 -34.93 -0.63
N ASP A 234 15.48 -35.19 -1.84
CA ASP A 234 16.20 -35.03 -3.10
C ASP A 234 15.72 -33.73 -3.76
N VAL A 235 16.58 -32.70 -3.77
CA VAL A 235 16.20 -31.34 -4.16
C VAL A 235 16.55 -31.09 -5.62
N GLU A 236 15.55 -30.76 -6.43
CA GLU A 236 15.72 -30.38 -7.83
C GLU A 236 15.20 -28.95 -8.08
N VAL A 237 15.91 -28.16 -8.89
CA VAL A 237 15.49 -26.80 -9.25
C VAL A 237 15.12 -26.77 -10.73
N ALA A 238 13.90 -26.34 -11.04
CA ALA A 238 13.37 -26.25 -12.40
C ALA A 238 12.89 -24.83 -12.72
N THR A 239 13.30 -24.29 -13.88
CA THR A 239 12.82 -23.01 -14.39
C THR A 239 11.60 -23.21 -15.29
N ILE A 240 10.53 -22.46 -15.05
CA ILE A 240 9.28 -22.54 -15.79
C ILE A 240 9.02 -21.23 -16.52
N MET A 241 9.04 -21.28 -17.86
CA MET A 241 8.72 -20.13 -18.71
C MET A 241 7.34 -20.22 -19.33
N ASN A 242 6.87 -21.45 -19.58
CA ASN A 242 5.62 -21.71 -20.29
C ASN A 242 4.88 -22.92 -19.72
N SER A 243 3.67 -23.17 -20.22
CA SER A 243 2.84 -24.30 -19.83
C SER A 243 3.45 -25.67 -20.17
N ASN A 244 4.29 -25.76 -21.21
CA ASN A 244 4.97 -27.01 -21.55
C ASN A 244 6.02 -27.36 -20.49
N ASP A 245 6.75 -26.38 -19.98
CA ASP A 245 7.71 -26.59 -18.89
C ASP A 245 7.00 -27.00 -17.60
N ALA A 246 5.83 -26.40 -17.30
CA ALA A 246 4.98 -26.84 -16.21
C ALA A 246 4.53 -28.31 -16.36
N SER A 247 4.18 -28.75 -17.57
CA SER A 247 3.83 -30.15 -17.83
C SER A 247 5.01 -31.11 -17.66
N LYS A 248 6.23 -30.69 -18.05
CA LYS A 248 7.46 -31.47 -17.84
C LYS A 248 7.75 -31.62 -16.35
N VAL A 249 7.67 -30.54 -15.58
CA VAL A 249 7.85 -30.58 -14.13
C VAL A 249 6.83 -31.50 -13.46
N MET A 250 5.56 -31.44 -13.86
CA MET A 250 4.57 -32.39 -13.34
C MET A 250 4.91 -33.85 -13.69
N SER A 251 5.39 -34.10 -14.91
CA SER A 251 5.82 -35.45 -15.29
C SER A 251 7.03 -35.94 -14.49
N MET A 252 7.98 -35.04 -14.19
CA MET A 252 9.12 -35.33 -13.32
C MET A 252 8.66 -35.66 -11.90
N ALA A 253 7.75 -34.86 -11.34
CA ALA A 253 7.16 -35.09 -10.03
C ALA A 253 6.39 -36.43 -9.96
N GLN A 254 5.66 -36.79 -11.02
CA GLN A 254 4.98 -38.08 -11.12
C GLN A 254 5.94 -39.26 -11.15
N VAL A 255 7.03 -39.14 -11.92
CA VAL A 255 8.08 -40.17 -11.98
C VAL A 255 8.78 -40.30 -10.63
N ALA A 256 9.09 -39.19 -9.98
CA ALA A 256 9.71 -39.16 -8.65
C ALA A 256 8.79 -39.80 -7.59
N ALA A 257 7.50 -39.47 -7.59
CA ALA A 257 6.51 -40.10 -6.72
C ALA A 257 6.33 -41.60 -7.01
N GLY A 258 6.46 -42.02 -8.27
CA GLY A 258 6.43 -43.44 -8.64
C GLY A 258 7.65 -44.22 -8.14
N LYS A 259 8.81 -43.58 -7.99
CA LYS A 259 10.05 -44.22 -7.50
C LYS A 259 10.00 -44.54 -6.01
N SER A 260 9.27 -43.77 -5.19
CA SER A 260 9.13 -44.07 -3.75
C SER A 260 8.34 -45.35 -3.51
N GLY A 261 7.45 -45.72 -4.43
CA GLY A 261 6.59 -46.89 -4.31
C GLY A 261 5.54 -46.79 -3.20
N GLU A 262 5.47 -45.65 -2.51
CA GLU A 262 4.58 -45.43 -1.38
C GLU A 262 3.16 -45.12 -1.89
N VAL A 263 2.26 -46.09 -1.73
CA VAL A 263 0.84 -45.93 -2.07
C VAL A 263 0.07 -45.58 -0.81
N VAL A 264 -0.48 -44.37 -0.76
CA VAL A 264 -1.30 -43.92 0.37
C VAL A 264 -2.73 -44.40 0.13
N PRO A 265 -3.31 -45.25 1.00
CA PRO A 265 -4.61 -45.90 0.75
C PRO A 265 -5.79 -44.92 0.83
N ASN A 266 -5.67 -43.84 1.60
CA ASN A 266 -6.68 -42.78 1.67
C ASN A 266 -5.99 -41.42 1.83
N VAL A 267 -5.66 -40.81 0.69
CA VAL A 267 -4.93 -39.53 0.64
C VAL A 267 -5.70 -38.44 1.39
N VAL A 268 -7.03 -38.44 1.28
CA VAL A 268 -7.86 -37.40 1.86
C VAL A 268 -7.87 -37.45 3.39
N SER A 269 -7.99 -38.65 3.98
CA SER A 269 -7.90 -38.82 5.43
C SER A 269 -6.50 -38.51 5.94
N ALA A 270 -5.47 -39.02 5.26
CA ALA A 270 -4.08 -38.80 5.65
C ALA A 270 -3.72 -37.30 5.68
N VAL A 271 -4.14 -36.52 4.68
CA VAL A 271 -3.89 -35.07 4.64
C VAL A 271 -4.68 -34.34 5.72
N ALA A 272 -5.94 -34.73 5.98
CA ALA A 272 -6.74 -34.14 7.05
C ALA A 272 -6.13 -34.41 8.43
N GLU A 273 -5.69 -35.64 8.70
CA GLU A 273 -5.04 -36.05 9.94
C GLU A 273 -3.70 -35.32 10.14
N ALA A 274 -2.86 -35.27 9.09
CA ALA A 274 -1.61 -34.51 9.11
C ALA A 274 -1.83 -33.01 9.37
N TYR A 275 -2.90 -32.44 8.82
CA TYR A 275 -3.28 -31.05 9.05
C TYR A 275 -3.72 -30.80 10.50
N VAL A 276 -4.56 -31.67 11.05
CA VAL A 276 -4.99 -31.58 12.45
C VAL A 276 -3.78 -31.71 13.38
N ALA A 277 -2.91 -32.70 13.17
CA ALA A 277 -1.70 -32.90 13.95
C ALA A 277 -0.74 -31.70 13.90
N GLY A 278 -0.48 -31.17 12.69
CA GLY A 278 0.38 -29.99 12.50
C GLY A 278 -0.20 -28.71 13.11
N SER A 279 -1.52 -28.55 13.06
CA SER A 279 -2.20 -27.39 13.66
C SER A 279 -2.16 -27.41 15.20
N ALA A 280 -2.12 -28.59 15.81
CA ALA A 280 -1.98 -28.74 17.25
C ALA A 280 -0.54 -28.44 17.71
N ALA A 281 0.47 -28.95 16.99
CA ALA A 281 1.88 -28.74 17.32
C ALA A 281 2.31 -27.27 17.24
N ASN A 282 1.82 -26.52 16.23
CA ASN A 282 2.19 -25.10 16.06
C ASN A 282 1.53 -24.15 17.07
N LYS A 283 0.50 -24.58 17.81
CA LYS A 283 -0.08 -23.77 18.89
C LYS A 283 0.77 -23.72 20.16
N GLY A 284 1.77 -24.60 20.30
CA GLY A 284 2.60 -24.70 21.51
C GLY A 284 3.74 -23.68 21.63
N GLY A 285 4.01 -22.84 20.61
CA GLY A 285 5.28 -22.12 20.50
C GLY A 285 5.34 -20.66 20.95
N SER A 286 4.23 -19.92 21.06
CA SER A 286 4.31 -18.49 21.41
C SER A 286 2.95 -17.90 21.83
N ALA A 287 2.48 -18.29 23.01
CA ALA A 287 1.78 -17.41 23.94
C ALA A 287 1.42 -18.22 25.17
N THR A 288 1.74 -17.66 26.32
CA THR A 288 1.15 -17.97 27.63
C THR A 288 -0.37 -17.80 27.57
N MET A 289 -1.09 -18.78 27.01
CA MET A 289 -2.52 -18.97 27.19
C MET A 289 -2.73 -20.48 27.29
N THR A 290 -2.92 -20.92 28.52
CA THR A 290 -3.42 -22.22 28.89
C THR A 290 -4.79 -22.46 28.24
N THR A 291 -4.82 -22.93 27.00
CA THR A 291 -6.02 -23.55 26.41
C THR A 291 -5.97 -25.04 26.66
N THR A 292 -5.98 -25.45 27.93
CA THR A 292 -6.14 -26.85 28.35
C THR A 292 -7.60 -27.26 28.51
N THR A 293 -8.54 -26.41 28.09
CA THR A 293 -9.96 -26.75 27.98
C THR A 293 -10.49 -26.05 26.75
N ALA A 294 -11.21 -26.75 25.87
CA ALA A 294 -11.90 -26.16 24.74
C ALA A 294 -12.74 -24.97 25.25
N ASP A 295 -12.33 -23.75 24.91
CA ASP A 295 -13.07 -22.56 25.31
C ASP A 295 -14.53 -22.72 24.83
N PRO A 296 -15.52 -22.42 25.67
CA PRO A 296 -16.91 -22.58 25.29
C PRO A 296 -17.20 -21.75 24.03
N PRO A 297 -18.05 -22.21 23.10
CA PRO A 297 -18.31 -21.52 21.83
C PRO A 297 -18.64 -20.03 21.98
N ALA A 298 -19.30 -19.64 23.07
CA ALA A 298 -19.61 -18.24 23.39
C ALA A 298 -18.37 -17.35 23.61
N VAL A 299 -17.28 -17.90 24.17
CA VAL A 299 -16.00 -17.18 24.35
C VAL A 299 -15.34 -16.92 22.99
N VAL A 300 -15.36 -17.92 22.11
CA VAL A 300 -14.81 -17.79 20.74
C VAL A 300 -15.62 -16.78 19.93
N GLU A 301 -16.95 -16.82 20.02
CA GLU A 301 -17.83 -15.84 19.37
C GLU A 301 -17.57 -14.42 19.88
N ALA A 302 -17.38 -14.23 21.19
CA ALA A 302 -17.06 -12.92 21.77
C ALA A 302 -15.69 -12.38 21.31
N MET A 303 -14.69 -13.26 21.16
CA MET A 303 -13.39 -12.88 20.60
C MET A 303 -13.49 -12.50 19.13
N LEU A 304 -14.24 -13.26 18.32
CA LEU A 304 -14.54 -12.93 16.92
C LEU A 304 -15.27 -11.59 16.79
N ALA A 305 -16.26 -11.32 17.64
CA ALA A 305 -16.95 -10.03 17.66
C ALA A 305 -15.99 -8.85 17.93
N CYS A 306 -14.99 -9.04 18.81
CA CYS A 306 -13.95 -8.04 19.05
C CYS A 306 -13.07 -7.81 17.80
N GLU A 307 -12.72 -8.86 17.06
CA GLU A 307 -11.97 -8.74 15.81
C GLU A 307 -12.77 -8.02 14.71
N ASP A 308 -14.05 -8.36 14.56
CA ASP A 308 -14.94 -7.74 13.58
C ASP A 308 -15.16 -6.26 13.88
N ALA A 309 -15.40 -5.90 15.15
CA ALA A 309 -15.50 -4.52 15.59
C ALA A 309 -14.18 -3.77 15.31
N PHE A 310 -13.03 -4.37 15.64
CA PHE A 310 -11.71 -3.81 15.33
C PHE A 310 -11.55 -3.55 13.82
N ALA A 311 -11.82 -4.53 12.98
CA ALA A 311 -11.64 -4.45 11.54
C ALA A 311 -12.57 -3.40 10.90
N ARG A 312 -13.82 -3.32 11.36
CA ARG A 312 -14.82 -2.34 10.90
C ARG A 312 -14.41 -0.92 11.25
N HIS A 313 -14.09 -0.66 12.51
CA HIS A 313 -13.72 0.67 13.00
C HIS A 313 -12.37 1.13 12.44
N ALA A 314 -11.40 0.20 12.29
CA ALA A 314 -10.13 0.50 11.64
C ALA A 314 -10.29 0.91 10.17
N ARG A 315 -11.18 0.25 9.41
CA ARG A 315 -11.46 0.62 8.00
C ARG A 315 -12.08 2.01 7.89
N THR A 316 -13.08 2.31 8.71
CA THR A 316 -13.76 3.61 8.73
C THR A 316 -12.79 4.74 9.09
N ALA A 317 -11.95 4.55 10.11
CA ALA A 317 -10.93 5.52 10.49
C ALA A 317 -9.87 5.71 9.37
N ARG A 318 -9.42 4.60 8.76
CA ARG A 318 -8.44 4.63 7.66
C ARG A 318 -8.93 5.42 6.46
N ALA A 319 -10.20 5.30 6.08
CA ALA A 319 -10.76 6.05 4.96
C ALA A 319 -10.68 7.57 5.17
N LYS A 320 -11.01 8.05 6.38
CA LYS A 320 -10.89 9.47 6.74
C LYS A 320 -9.44 9.95 6.77
N LEU A 321 -8.55 9.16 7.38
CA LEU A 321 -7.12 9.48 7.43
C LEU A 321 -6.50 9.54 6.03
N TYR A 322 -6.93 8.68 5.11
CA TYR A 322 -6.48 8.69 3.72
C TYR A 322 -6.91 9.97 2.98
N ALA A 323 -8.16 10.41 3.18
CA ALA A 323 -8.64 11.66 2.60
C ALA A 323 -7.82 12.88 3.10
N TRP A 324 -7.53 12.94 4.41
CA TRP A 324 -6.67 13.97 4.98
C TRP A 324 -5.25 13.91 4.42
N LYS A 325 -4.66 12.71 4.32
CA LYS A 325 -3.34 12.50 3.72
C LYS A 325 -3.27 12.98 2.29
N SER A 326 -4.27 12.66 1.47
CA SER A 326 -4.35 13.12 0.08
C SER A 326 -4.40 14.65 0.00
N ARG A 327 -5.16 15.32 0.88
CA ARG A 327 -5.21 16.79 0.94
C ARG A 327 -3.86 17.39 1.37
N THR A 328 -3.27 16.88 2.45
CA THR A 328 -1.98 17.37 2.96
C THR A 328 -0.82 17.15 1.98
N SER A 329 -0.84 16.07 1.21
CA SER A 329 0.18 15.81 0.17
C SER A 329 0.18 16.86 -0.95
N ARG A 330 -0.94 17.56 -1.17
CA ARG A 330 -1.06 18.67 -2.12
C ARG A 330 -0.64 20.02 -1.54
N GLY A 331 -0.08 20.04 -0.34
CA GLY A 331 0.25 21.27 0.38
C GLY A 331 -0.96 21.98 1.00
N LEU A 332 -2.15 21.37 0.94
CA LEU A 332 -3.37 21.93 1.51
C LEU A 332 -3.52 21.48 2.97
N ARG A 333 -3.84 22.43 3.86
CA ARG A 333 -4.08 22.15 5.27
C ARG A 333 -5.50 21.60 5.48
N VAL A 334 -5.66 20.79 6.53
CA VAL A 334 -6.97 20.35 7.02
C VAL A 334 -7.42 21.38 8.06
N GLU A 335 -8.57 22.00 7.83
CA GLU A 335 -9.12 22.99 8.75
C GLU A 335 -9.57 22.32 10.05
N LYS A 336 -9.27 22.96 11.19
CA LYS A 336 -9.61 22.45 12.53
C LYS A 336 -9.14 20.99 12.73
N PHE A 337 -7.99 20.64 12.17
CA PHE A 337 -7.45 19.28 12.21
C PHE A 337 -7.39 18.72 13.63
N GLY A 338 -6.99 19.54 14.61
CA GLY A 338 -6.88 19.14 16.01
C GLY A 338 -8.18 18.55 16.56
N ALA A 339 -9.25 19.36 16.50
CA ALA A 339 -10.59 18.96 16.95
C ALA A 339 -11.14 17.77 16.15
N LEU A 340 -10.90 17.72 14.83
CA LEU A 340 -11.38 16.62 13.98
C LEU A 340 -10.66 15.30 14.28
N ALA A 341 -9.35 15.33 14.52
CA ALA A 341 -8.55 14.16 14.85
C ALA A 341 -8.93 13.61 16.23
N GLU A 342 -9.09 14.48 17.22
CA GLU A 342 -9.57 14.10 18.55
C GLU A 342 -10.98 13.51 18.51
N ALA A 343 -11.90 14.15 17.78
CA ALA A 343 -13.25 13.63 17.59
C ALA A 343 -13.25 12.27 16.87
N LEU A 344 -12.36 12.07 15.88
CA LEU A 344 -12.21 10.78 15.21
C LEU A 344 -11.74 9.70 16.18
N LEU A 345 -10.70 9.97 16.98
CA LEU A 345 -10.17 9.03 17.96
C LEU A 345 -11.24 8.69 19.02
N LYS A 346 -11.84 9.69 19.65
CA LYS A 346 -12.87 9.53 20.69
C LYS A 346 -14.08 8.76 20.16
N ARG A 347 -14.58 9.11 18.96
CA ARG A 347 -15.72 8.42 18.34
C ARG A 347 -15.38 6.97 18.00
N THR A 348 -14.20 6.71 17.45
CA THR A 348 -13.81 5.35 17.06
C THR A 348 -13.65 4.45 18.29
N MET A 349 -13.09 4.98 19.38
CA MET A 349 -12.99 4.26 20.65
C MET A 349 -14.37 4.00 21.27
N ALA A 350 -15.24 5.02 21.31
CA ALA A 350 -16.59 4.86 21.84
C ALA A 350 -17.41 3.82 21.07
N LEU A 351 -17.31 3.79 19.73
CA LEU A 351 -17.99 2.79 18.91
C LEU A 351 -17.43 1.39 19.12
N TYR A 352 -16.10 1.24 19.19
CA TYR A 352 -15.48 -0.04 19.52
C TYR A 352 -15.89 -0.53 20.90
N ASP A 353 -15.87 0.35 21.90
CA ASP A 353 -16.24 0.02 23.27
C ASP A 353 -17.71 -0.38 23.38
N ASN A 354 -18.60 0.25 22.60
CA ASN A 354 -20.02 -0.10 22.52
C ASN A 354 -20.25 -1.47 21.85
N ASP A 355 -19.62 -1.70 20.69
CA ASP A 355 -19.80 -2.95 19.93
C ASP A 355 -19.21 -4.18 20.66
N THR A 356 -18.20 -3.95 21.52
CA THR A 356 -17.53 -5.02 22.28
C THR A 356 -17.98 -5.09 23.74
N MET A 357 -19.00 -4.33 24.13
CA MET A 357 -19.44 -4.26 25.52
C MET A 357 -20.00 -5.61 26.00
N ALA A 358 -20.74 -6.32 25.14
CA ALA A 358 -21.23 -7.67 25.43
C ALA A 358 -20.08 -8.67 25.64
N ALA A 359 -18.98 -8.52 24.91
CA ALA A 359 -17.79 -9.38 25.04
C ALA A 359 -17.05 -9.16 26.37
N ALA A 360 -17.22 -8.00 27.02
CA ALA A 360 -16.56 -7.68 28.29
C ALA A 360 -17.11 -8.49 29.49
N GLY A 361 -18.31 -9.07 29.38
CA GLY A 361 -18.92 -9.90 30.42
C GLY A 361 -18.45 -11.36 30.42
N TYR A 362 -17.76 -11.80 29.37
CA TYR A 362 -17.17 -13.14 29.30
C TYR A 362 -15.83 -13.15 30.04
N GLY A 363 -15.50 -14.29 30.66
CA GLY A 363 -14.49 -14.45 31.73
C GLY A 363 -13.06 -13.96 31.46
N SER A 364 -12.12 -14.42 32.27
CA SER A 364 -10.74 -13.88 32.36
C SER A 364 -9.94 -13.87 31.05
N SER A 365 -10.33 -14.62 30.01
CA SER A 365 -9.64 -14.67 28.72
C SER A 365 -10.09 -13.61 27.70
N VAL A 366 -11.38 -13.23 27.65
CA VAL A 366 -11.92 -12.31 26.62
C VAL A 366 -11.61 -10.86 26.96
N ALA A 367 -11.72 -10.48 28.24
CA ALA A 367 -11.43 -9.14 28.71
C ALA A 367 -10.01 -8.63 28.35
N PRO A 368 -8.90 -9.37 28.61
CA PRO A 368 -7.57 -8.92 28.21
C PRO A 368 -7.41 -8.87 26.69
N TYR A 369 -8.02 -9.80 25.96
CA TYR A 369 -8.01 -9.80 24.49
C TYR A 369 -8.67 -8.55 23.91
N ARG A 370 -9.84 -8.17 24.44
CA ARG A 370 -10.54 -6.93 24.06
C ARG A 370 -9.68 -5.70 24.30
N LEU A 371 -8.99 -5.63 25.45
CA LEU A 371 -8.09 -4.53 25.79
C LEU A 371 -6.86 -4.46 24.87
N GLU A 372 -6.29 -5.61 24.52
CA GLU A 372 -5.19 -5.70 23.56
C GLU A 372 -5.60 -5.14 22.19
N LYS A 373 -6.74 -5.61 21.64
CA LYS A 373 -7.26 -5.13 20.35
C LYS A 373 -7.64 -3.65 20.39
N ARG A 374 -8.20 -3.17 21.51
CA ARG A 374 -8.45 -1.75 21.73
C ARG A 374 -7.16 -0.93 21.66
N SER A 375 -6.11 -1.35 22.36
CA SER A 375 -4.81 -0.67 22.35
C SER A 375 -4.17 -0.67 20.95
N LYS A 376 -4.33 -1.78 20.20
CA LYS A 376 -3.87 -1.91 18.81
C LYS A 376 -4.61 -0.95 17.89
N LEU A 377 -5.91 -0.75 18.09
CA LEU A 377 -6.73 0.18 17.31
C LEU A 377 -6.30 1.63 17.56
N VAL A 378 -6.07 2.00 18.82
CA VAL A 378 -5.52 3.31 19.21
C VAL A 378 -4.20 3.56 18.49
N LYS A 379 -3.21 2.67 18.63
CA LYS A 379 -1.88 2.81 17.97
C LYS A 379 -2.00 2.97 16.46
N LYS A 380 -2.91 2.22 15.83
CA LYS A 380 -3.15 2.25 14.38
C LYS A 380 -3.75 3.57 13.88
N ILE A 381 -4.50 4.28 14.72
CA ILE A 381 -5.10 5.59 14.40
C ILE A 381 -4.15 6.74 14.77
N GLU A 382 -3.49 6.66 15.92
CA GLU A 382 -2.55 7.69 16.38
C GLU A 382 -1.33 7.84 15.48
N THR A 383 -0.77 6.73 14.99
CA THR A 383 0.45 6.76 14.18
C THR A 383 0.28 7.62 12.90
N PRO A 384 -0.77 7.41 12.07
CA PRO A 384 -1.06 8.31 10.95
C PRO A 384 -1.37 9.75 11.36
N ILE A 385 -2.06 9.98 12.49
CA ILE A 385 -2.36 11.35 12.96
C ILE A 385 -1.07 12.11 13.27
N ARG A 386 -0.10 11.47 13.95
CA ARG A 386 1.23 12.06 14.22
C ARG A 386 1.99 12.39 12.94
N GLN A 387 1.95 11.48 11.95
CA GLN A 387 2.57 11.73 10.64
C GLN A 387 1.90 12.90 9.90
N LEU A 388 0.57 12.97 9.91
CA LEU A 388 -0.19 14.06 9.30
C LEU A 388 0.07 15.41 9.99
N PHE A 389 0.19 15.42 11.31
CA PHE A 389 0.56 16.61 12.06
C PHE A 389 1.93 17.14 11.60
N ALA A 390 2.96 16.29 11.58
CA ALA A 390 4.30 16.69 11.14
C ALA A 390 4.31 17.24 9.70
N LEU A 391 3.56 16.61 8.78
CA LEU A 391 3.42 17.08 7.40
C LEU A 391 2.71 18.44 7.32
N GLN A 392 1.63 18.65 8.09
CA GLN A 392 0.91 19.91 8.09
C GLN A 392 1.72 21.05 8.69
N VAL A 393 2.50 20.78 9.75
CA VAL A 393 3.46 21.73 10.33
C VAL A 393 4.50 22.13 9.27
N SER A 394 5.13 21.16 8.60
CA SER A 394 6.10 21.45 7.53
C SER A 394 5.50 22.29 6.40
N ASN A 395 4.27 22.01 5.97
CA ASN A 395 3.58 22.80 4.95
C ASN A 395 3.25 24.21 5.43
N LEU A 396 2.85 24.36 6.69
CA LEU A 396 2.56 25.64 7.30
C LEU A 396 3.82 26.50 7.42
N GLU A 397 4.93 25.94 7.89
CA GLU A 397 6.23 26.60 7.95
C GLU A 397 6.67 27.10 6.56
N LYS A 398 6.64 26.23 5.55
CA LYS A 398 6.99 26.60 4.16
C LYS A 398 6.14 27.76 3.66
N THR A 399 4.83 27.72 3.90
CA THR A 399 3.89 28.76 3.47
C THR A 399 4.17 30.08 4.19
N THR A 400 4.44 30.05 5.49
CA THR A 400 4.76 31.26 6.27
C THR A 400 6.09 31.85 5.85
N LEU A 401 7.13 31.04 5.63
CA LEU A 401 8.44 31.51 5.17
C LEU A 401 8.35 32.12 3.77
N GLN A 402 7.58 31.52 2.85
CA GLN A 402 7.35 32.08 1.52
C GLN A 402 6.63 33.44 1.59
N LYS A 403 5.58 33.56 2.41
CA LYS A 403 4.87 34.83 2.63
C LYS A 403 5.77 35.89 3.25
N PHE A 404 6.58 35.51 4.23
CA PHE A 404 7.53 36.40 4.88
C PHE A 404 8.60 36.89 3.89
N ASN A 405 9.20 36.00 3.10
CA ASN A 405 10.17 36.36 2.07
C ASN A 405 9.57 37.30 1.01
N ALA A 406 8.34 37.02 0.55
CA ALA A 406 7.61 37.90 -0.35
C ALA A 406 7.36 39.30 0.26
N MET A 407 7.08 39.37 1.56
CA MET A 407 6.90 40.62 2.30
C MET A 407 8.20 41.42 2.40
N LEU A 408 9.32 40.76 2.73
CA LEU A 408 10.65 41.37 2.76
C LEU A 408 11.04 41.92 1.39
N LEU A 409 10.84 41.13 0.32
CA LEU A 409 11.07 41.58 -1.05
C LEU A 409 10.21 42.80 -1.38
N ARG A 410 8.93 42.83 -0.99
CA ARG A 410 8.05 43.98 -1.24
C ARG A 410 8.53 45.25 -0.54
N LYS A 411 9.03 45.15 0.69
CA LYS A 411 9.54 46.29 1.48
C LYS A 411 10.88 46.82 0.98
N HIS A 412 11.83 45.94 0.63
CA HIS A 412 13.18 46.30 0.18
C HIS A 412 13.24 47.21 -1.07
N GLY A 413 12.14 47.38 -1.80
CA GLY A 413 12.08 48.30 -2.95
C GLY A 413 11.48 49.69 -2.65
N LYS A 414 10.98 49.91 -1.44
CA LYS A 414 10.21 51.12 -1.07
C LYS A 414 10.93 52.00 -0.05
N THR A 415 11.63 51.40 0.90
CA THR A 415 12.35 52.14 1.95
C THR A 415 13.69 52.67 1.44
N SER A 416 13.96 53.93 1.75
CA SER A 416 15.23 54.63 1.51
C SER A 416 16.40 53.84 2.13
N PRO A 417 17.63 53.87 1.58
CA PRO A 417 18.75 53.00 1.98
C PRO A 417 19.31 53.20 3.41
N ALA A 418 18.60 53.90 4.30
CA ALA A 418 18.96 53.96 5.71
C ALA A 418 18.76 52.58 6.35
N THR A 419 19.87 51.90 6.61
CA THR A 419 19.96 50.50 7.04
C THR A 419 19.32 50.24 8.41
N SER A 420 19.20 51.26 9.26
CA SER A 420 18.61 51.15 10.62
C SER A 420 17.11 50.87 10.58
N ASP A 421 16.38 51.56 9.70
CA ASP A 421 14.91 51.51 9.66
C ASP A 421 14.41 50.20 9.02
N PHE A 422 15.26 49.57 8.20
CA PHE A 422 14.96 48.28 7.60
C PHE A 422 14.75 47.19 8.66
N TYR A 423 15.59 47.12 9.69
CA TYR A 423 15.47 46.08 10.73
C TYR A 423 14.29 46.33 11.66
N THR A 424 14.02 47.58 12.04
CA THR A 424 12.90 47.93 12.92
C THR A 424 11.55 47.68 12.23
N GLU A 425 11.41 48.07 10.96
CA GLU A 425 10.19 47.81 10.18
C GLU A 425 9.98 46.32 9.86
N ASN A 426 11.05 45.54 9.71
CA ASN A 426 10.97 44.11 9.45
C ASN A 426 10.76 43.28 10.71
N ALA A 427 11.18 43.77 11.88
CA ALA A 427 10.84 43.15 13.16
C ALA A 427 9.32 43.08 13.37
N ALA A 428 8.57 44.12 12.98
CA ALA A 428 7.10 44.08 13.00
C ALA A 428 6.51 43.04 12.03
N ALA A 429 7.08 42.93 10.81
CA ALA A 429 6.68 41.91 9.84
C ALA A 429 6.96 40.48 10.34
N MET A 430 8.08 40.28 11.01
CA MET A 430 8.44 38.99 11.62
C MET A 430 7.45 38.60 12.72
N ARG A 431 7.14 39.52 13.65
CA ARG A 431 6.13 39.29 14.70
C ARG A 431 4.76 38.95 14.11
N SER A 432 4.36 39.66 13.06
CA SER A 432 3.10 39.38 12.36
C SER A 432 3.08 37.99 11.72
N ALA A 433 4.19 37.57 11.09
CA ALA A 433 4.32 36.24 10.51
C ALA A 433 4.32 35.12 11.57
N ALA A 434 5.03 35.34 12.69
CA ALA A 434 5.03 34.43 13.83
C ALA A 434 3.63 34.29 14.45
N PHE A 435 2.93 35.41 14.68
CA PHE A 435 1.57 35.40 15.21
C PHE A 435 0.58 34.68 14.27
N ALA A 436 0.70 34.89 12.96
CA ALA A 436 -0.13 34.20 11.97
C ALA A 436 0.12 32.69 11.95
N PHE A 437 1.38 32.27 12.18
CA PHE A 437 1.74 30.88 12.34
C PHE A 437 1.16 30.29 13.64
N ASP A 438 1.32 30.97 14.77
CA ASP A 438 0.82 30.51 16.07
C ASP A 438 -0.71 30.37 16.08
N THR A 439 -1.40 31.32 15.45
CA THR A 439 -2.86 31.26 15.25
C THR A 439 -3.23 30.03 14.44
N ALA A 440 -2.55 29.79 13.31
CA ALA A 440 -2.78 28.62 12.47
C ALA A 440 -2.38 27.28 13.13
N MET A 441 -1.41 27.28 14.03
CA MET A 441 -0.99 26.11 14.79
C MET A 441 -2.00 25.72 15.86
N THR A 442 -2.77 26.68 16.37
CA THR A 442 -3.82 26.42 17.37
C THR A 442 -4.93 25.54 16.77
N ASP A 443 -5.18 25.61 15.46
CA ASP A 443 -6.11 24.70 14.77
C ASP A 443 -5.57 23.27 14.56
N LEU A 444 -4.25 23.08 14.69
CA LEU A 444 -3.56 21.80 14.45
C LEU A 444 -3.23 21.04 15.73
N GLU A 445 -3.32 21.67 16.90
CA GLU A 445 -2.90 21.07 18.17
C GLU A 445 -3.82 19.93 18.60
N ILE A 446 -3.22 18.86 19.13
CA ILE A 446 -3.95 17.70 19.66
C ILE A 446 -3.41 17.42 21.06
N PRO A 447 -4.01 18.01 22.11
CA PRO A 447 -3.53 17.88 23.48
C PRO A 447 -3.45 16.44 23.96
N SER A 448 -4.44 15.61 23.57
CA SER A 448 -4.53 14.18 23.94
C SER A 448 -3.37 13.32 23.42
N LEU A 449 -2.66 13.77 22.38
CA LEU A 449 -1.49 13.07 21.82
C LEU A 449 -0.16 13.75 22.16
N SER A 450 -0.18 14.77 23.02
CA SER A 450 0.97 15.63 23.33
C SER A 450 1.56 16.32 22.09
N LEU A 451 0.73 16.59 21.08
CA LEU A 451 1.13 17.30 19.87
C LEU A 451 0.88 18.79 20.06
N THR A 452 1.88 19.47 20.64
CA THR A 452 1.81 20.88 21.04
C THR A 452 2.53 21.80 20.05
N LYS A 453 2.19 23.10 20.08
CA LYS A 453 2.78 24.13 19.20
C LYS A 453 4.16 24.63 19.62
N ALA A 454 4.57 24.41 20.88
CA ALA A 454 5.76 25.04 21.47
C ALA A 454 7.04 24.81 20.64
N LYS A 455 7.32 23.55 20.28
CA LYS A 455 8.52 23.19 19.51
C LYS A 455 8.48 23.76 18.08
N PRO A 456 7.42 23.54 17.26
CA PRO A 456 7.33 24.14 15.92
C PRO A 456 7.41 25.67 15.90
N SER A 457 6.79 26.36 16.86
CA SER A 457 6.84 27.83 16.94
C SER A 457 8.25 28.34 17.24
N GLN A 458 8.99 27.67 18.12
CA GLN A 458 10.39 27.99 18.39
C GLN A 458 11.28 27.77 17.16
N GLU A 459 11.13 26.63 16.48
CA GLU A 459 11.88 26.30 15.27
C GLU A 459 11.61 27.31 14.14
N LEU A 460 10.35 27.71 13.93
CA LEU A 460 10.00 28.72 12.94
C LEU A 460 10.59 30.09 13.28
N ASN A 461 10.54 30.52 14.55
CA ASN A 461 11.14 31.79 14.97
C ASN A 461 12.66 31.81 14.71
N GLY A 462 13.35 30.70 14.94
CA GLY A 462 14.75 30.53 14.53
C GLY A 462 14.95 30.71 13.02
N LYS A 463 14.10 30.06 12.20
CA LYS A 463 14.16 30.18 10.73
C LYS A 463 13.86 31.60 10.25
N LEU A 464 12.87 32.28 10.82
CA LEU A 464 12.52 33.66 10.48
C LEU A 464 13.67 34.64 10.81
N ASN A 465 14.31 34.49 11.97
CA ASN A 465 15.49 35.26 12.35
C ASN A 465 16.68 35.00 11.41
N SER A 466 16.93 33.73 11.06
CA SER A 466 17.99 33.39 10.10
C SER A 466 17.74 33.98 8.70
N LEU A 467 16.47 33.99 8.26
CA LEU A 467 16.10 34.58 6.98
C LEU A 467 16.20 36.09 6.99
N LEU A 468 15.85 36.75 8.11
CA LEU A 468 15.94 38.21 8.23
C LEU A 468 17.40 38.67 8.20
N THR A 469 18.28 37.99 8.93
CA THR A 469 19.72 38.30 8.98
C THR A 469 20.42 37.98 7.65
N GLY A 470 20.09 36.86 7.01
CA GLY A 470 20.63 36.47 5.70
C GLY A 470 19.94 37.12 4.49
N PHE A 471 18.94 37.99 4.68
CA PHE A 471 18.12 38.50 3.58
C PHE A 471 18.93 39.39 2.62
N ALA A 472 19.82 40.24 3.14
CA ALA A 472 20.62 41.15 2.34
C ALA A 472 21.51 40.41 1.32
N ASP A 473 22.02 39.24 1.71
CA ASP A 473 22.87 38.40 0.87
C ASP A 473 22.10 37.47 -0.07
N SER A 474 20.79 37.34 0.14
CA SER A 474 19.94 36.45 -0.63
C SER A 474 19.97 36.79 -2.13
N PRO A 475 20.06 35.79 -3.03
CA PRO A 475 20.05 36.02 -4.47
C PRO A 475 18.79 36.74 -4.95
N ALA A 476 17.65 36.56 -4.28
CA ALA A 476 16.42 37.26 -4.61
C ALA A 476 16.51 38.78 -4.33
N ALA A 477 17.16 39.17 -3.22
CA ALA A 477 17.42 40.56 -2.88
C ALA A 477 18.42 41.18 -3.86
N LYS A 478 19.53 40.49 -4.15
CA LYS A 478 20.54 40.90 -5.14
C LYS A 478 19.94 41.10 -6.53
N LEU A 479 19.12 40.17 -7.01
CA LEU A 479 18.43 40.30 -8.29
C LEU A 479 17.47 41.50 -8.32
N LYS A 480 16.77 41.78 -7.21
CA LYS A 480 15.88 42.94 -7.14
C LYS A 480 16.66 44.26 -7.14
N LEU A 481 17.79 44.30 -6.44
CA LEU A 481 18.71 45.43 -6.42
C LEU A 481 19.32 45.66 -7.82
N MET A 482 19.80 44.61 -8.49
CA MET A 482 20.28 44.69 -9.88
C MET A 482 19.21 45.20 -10.86
N LYS A 483 17.96 44.76 -10.70
CA LYS A 483 16.83 45.27 -11.50
C LYS A 483 16.55 46.75 -11.23
N ALA A 484 16.69 47.20 -9.98
CA ALA A 484 16.54 48.61 -9.62
C ALA A 484 17.66 49.46 -10.23
N ILE A 485 18.92 49.00 -10.15
CA ILE A 485 20.08 49.65 -10.81
C ILE A 485 19.85 49.73 -12.32
N LYS A 486 19.47 48.63 -12.98
CA LYS A 486 19.19 48.61 -14.43
C LYS A 486 18.07 49.58 -14.81
N LYS A 487 17.01 49.69 -13.99
CA LYS A 487 15.92 50.64 -14.21
C LYS A 487 16.37 52.09 -14.01
N GLY A 488 17.27 52.36 -13.07
CA GLY A 488 17.89 53.68 -12.88
C GLY A 488 18.79 54.06 -14.05
N ALA A 489 19.63 53.14 -14.53
CA ALA A 489 20.52 53.35 -15.68
C ALA A 489 19.73 53.56 -16.99
N ASN A 490 18.66 52.79 -17.21
CA ASN A 490 17.82 52.91 -18.41
C ASN A 490 16.85 54.10 -18.39
N LYS A 491 16.87 54.98 -17.38
CA LYS A 491 16.09 56.24 -17.41
C LYS A 491 16.72 57.30 -18.33
N GLN A 492 17.83 57.03 -19.01
CA GLN A 492 18.28 57.87 -20.11
C GLN A 492 17.36 57.72 -21.34
N LYS A 493 16.70 58.85 -21.66
CA LYS A 493 15.81 59.19 -22.78
C LYS A 493 15.69 58.12 -23.89
N LYS A 494 14.51 57.50 -24.00
CA LYS A 494 14.07 56.92 -25.28
C LYS A 494 13.62 58.06 -26.21
N PRO A 495 14.12 58.15 -27.45
CA PRO A 495 13.59 59.06 -28.45
C PRO A 495 12.17 58.64 -28.83
N THR A 496 11.29 59.62 -28.93
CA THR A 496 9.90 59.46 -29.36
C THR A 496 9.88 59.31 -30.89
N GLU A 497 9.97 58.08 -31.38
CA GLU A 497 9.74 57.79 -32.81
C GLU A 497 8.33 57.25 -33.02
N ARG A 498 7.65 57.83 -34.02
CA ARG A 498 6.36 57.39 -34.55
C ARG A 498 6.50 55.98 -35.13
N SER A 499 6.10 54.96 -34.38
CA SER A 499 6.04 53.58 -34.86
C SER A 499 4.63 53.22 -35.33
N ILE A 500 4.55 52.50 -36.45
CA ILE A 500 3.36 51.76 -36.89
C ILE A 500 3.07 50.71 -35.81
N ASP A 501 1.87 50.75 -35.22
CA ASP A 501 1.49 49.95 -34.06
C ASP A 501 0.99 48.58 -34.53
N ALA A 502 1.91 47.64 -34.78
CA ALA A 502 1.58 46.24 -35.01
C ALA A 502 1.33 45.56 -33.65
N GLY A 503 0.09 45.12 -33.42
CA GLY A 503 -0.36 44.61 -32.13
C GLY A 503 -0.68 43.13 -32.15
N LEU A 504 -0.10 42.36 -31.22
CA LEU A 504 -0.51 40.98 -30.95
C LEU A 504 -1.50 40.96 -29.78
N ASP A 505 -2.74 40.55 -30.04
CA ASP A 505 -3.77 40.33 -29.03
C ASP A 505 -3.90 38.82 -28.75
N ILE A 506 -3.48 38.38 -27.58
CA ILE A 506 -3.62 36.98 -27.16
C ILE A 506 -4.85 36.84 -26.27
N VAL A 507 -5.87 36.12 -26.73
CA VAL A 507 -7.04 35.79 -25.93
C VAL A 507 -6.93 34.34 -25.44
N ALA A 508 -6.80 34.14 -24.13
CA ALA A 508 -6.84 32.84 -23.48
C ALA A 508 -8.16 32.65 -22.72
N MET A 509 -8.83 31.54 -22.93
CA MET A 509 -10.06 31.18 -22.23
C MET A 509 -9.83 29.90 -21.43
N ILE A 510 -10.13 29.92 -20.13
CA ILE A 510 -10.14 28.77 -19.25
C ILE A 510 -11.60 28.37 -19.03
N ARG A 511 -11.93 27.11 -19.33
CA ARG A 511 -13.29 26.58 -19.21
C ARG A 511 -13.33 25.41 -18.24
N PRO A 512 -13.49 25.64 -16.93
CA PRO A 512 -13.75 24.56 -15.99
C PRO A 512 -15.09 23.87 -16.27
N ASP A 513 -15.19 22.64 -15.78
CA ASP A 513 -16.38 21.79 -15.86
C ASP A 513 -17.59 22.46 -15.19
N GLY A 514 -18.72 22.55 -15.90
CA GLY A 514 -19.94 23.20 -15.41
C GLY A 514 -20.95 23.59 -16.49
N PHE A 515 -22.18 23.88 -16.02
CA PHE A 515 -23.32 24.41 -16.78
C PHE A 515 -23.65 25.86 -16.40
N GLY A 516 -22.69 26.55 -15.76
CA GLY A 516 -22.92 27.86 -15.16
C GLY A 516 -22.78 29.02 -16.16
N THR A 517 -23.50 30.10 -15.91
CA THR A 517 -23.42 31.36 -16.67
C THR A 517 -22.29 32.29 -16.18
N PHE A 518 -21.39 31.80 -15.32
CA PHE A 518 -20.30 32.61 -14.80
C PHE A 518 -19.26 32.86 -15.88
N GLN A 519 -19.15 34.12 -16.30
CA GLN A 519 -18.19 34.60 -17.28
C GLN A 519 -17.42 35.77 -16.66
N GLY A 520 -16.10 35.66 -16.59
CA GLY A 520 -15.23 36.71 -16.10
C GLY A 520 -14.07 36.92 -17.06
N PHE A 521 -13.69 38.18 -17.31
CA PHE A 521 -12.56 38.53 -18.17
C PHE A 521 -11.61 39.46 -17.41
N THR A 522 -10.31 39.21 -17.56
CA THR A 522 -9.27 40.12 -17.12
C THR A 522 -8.28 40.33 -18.25
N GLY A 523 -7.93 41.58 -18.51
CA GLY A 523 -7.06 41.95 -19.61
C GLY A 523 -5.91 42.83 -19.16
N TYR A 524 -4.76 42.67 -19.80
CA TYR A 524 -3.62 43.57 -19.66
C TYR A 524 -3.21 44.08 -21.05
N GLN A 525 -3.14 45.41 -21.20
CA GLN A 525 -2.74 46.06 -22.44
C GLN A 525 -1.39 46.75 -22.25
N LEU A 526 -0.44 46.45 -23.15
CA LEU A 526 0.90 47.03 -23.16
C LEU A 526 1.25 47.51 -24.57
N GLY A 527 0.93 48.79 -24.85
CA GLY A 527 1.04 49.37 -26.19
C GLY A 527 0.02 48.74 -27.15
N GLY A 528 0.43 48.43 -28.39
CA GLY A 528 -0.38 47.71 -29.37
C GLY A 528 -0.68 46.25 -29.01
N ASN A 529 0.01 45.65 -28.03
CA ASN A 529 -0.24 44.27 -27.62
C ASN A 529 -1.25 44.20 -26.46
N SER A 530 -2.18 43.24 -26.51
CA SER A 530 -3.09 42.94 -25.41
C SER A 530 -3.09 41.45 -25.07
N ILE A 531 -3.28 41.13 -23.80
CA ILE A 531 -3.49 39.76 -23.33
C ILE A 531 -4.78 39.76 -22.54
N THR A 532 -5.76 39.00 -23.01
CA THR A 532 -7.06 38.84 -22.34
C THR A 532 -7.20 37.41 -21.86
N VAL A 533 -7.43 37.21 -20.56
CA VAL A 533 -7.72 35.90 -19.96
C VAL A 533 -9.16 35.89 -19.48
N GLY A 534 -9.97 34.98 -20.00
CA GLY A 534 -11.35 34.76 -19.55
C GLY A 534 -11.54 33.43 -18.85
N VAL A 535 -12.51 33.36 -17.93
CA VAL A 535 -12.96 32.13 -17.26
C VAL A 535 -14.45 31.97 -17.50
N HIS A 536 -14.85 30.86 -18.12
CA HIS A 536 -16.25 30.52 -18.41
C HIS A 536 -16.59 29.15 -17.84
N ASN A 537 -17.63 29.05 -17.01
CA ASN A 537 -18.04 27.77 -16.41
C ASN A 537 -19.09 27.02 -17.27
N ASP A 538 -18.89 26.95 -18.58
CA ASP A 538 -19.88 26.50 -19.58
C ASP A 538 -19.42 25.26 -20.38
N ALA A 539 -18.40 24.53 -19.92
CA ALA A 539 -17.79 23.43 -20.67
C ALA A 539 -18.76 22.28 -20.98
N ASP A 540 -19.82 22.12 -20.17
CA ASP A 540 -20.80 21.04 -20.30
C ASP A 540 -22.14 21.50 -20.88
N ASP A 541 -22.28 22.80 -21.19
CA ASP A 541 -23.51 23.33 -21.78
C ASP A 541 -23.76 22.74 -23.19
N PRO A 542 -24.92 22.10 -23.45
CA PRO A 542 -25.21 21.51 -24.76
C PRO A 542 -25.22 22.54 -25.89
N GLY A 543 -25.58 23.81 -25.60
CA GLY A 543 -25.48 24.91 -26.56
C GLY A 543 -24.04 25.13 -27.00
N VAL A 544 -23.12 25.21 -26.05
CA VAL A 544 -21.68 25.32 -26.32
C VAL A 544 -21.13 24.09 -27.05
N ILE A 545 -21.47 22.88 -26.63
CA ILE A 545 -20.98 21.64 -27.28
C ILE A 545 -21.43 21.58 -28.75
N SER A 546 -22.66 22.01 -29.05
CA SER A 546 -23.15 22.09 -30.43
C SER A 546 -22.34 23.07 -31.31
N GLN A 547 -21.91 24.21 -30.74
CA GLN A 547 -21.06 25.19 -31.43
C GLN A 547 -19.65 24.67 -31.72
N PHE A 548 -19.15 23.73 -30.92
CA PHE A 548 -17.86 23.07 -31.13
C PHE A 548 -17.98 21.75 -31.89
N GLY A 549 -19.04 21.58 -32.68
CA GLY A 549 -19.22 20.41 -33.55
C GLY A 549 -19.53 19.12 -32.79
N GLY A 550 -20.22 19.22 -31.65
CA GLY A 550 -20.58 18.08 -30.81
C GLY A 550 -19.46 17.60 -29.89
N VAL A 551 -18.29 18.26 -29.90
CA VAL A 551 -17.16 17.91 -29.06
C VAL A 551 -17.05 18.91 -27.91
N ARG A 552 -16.76 18.39 -26.72
CA ARG A 552 -16.53 19.19 -25.52
C ARG A 552 -15.40 20.21 -25.75
N PRO A 553 -15.58 21.50 -25.43
CA PRO A 553 -14.53 22.51 -25.59
C PRO A 553 -13.28 22.14 -24.76
N PRO A 554 -12.07 22.44 -25.24
CA PRO A 554 -10.85 22.21 -24.47
C PRO A 554 -10.81 23.10 -23.23
N PHE A 555 -10.26 22.56 -22.13
CA PHE A 555 -10.14 23.27 -20.85
C PHE A 555 -9.40 24.62 -20.98
N ILE A 556 -8.44 24.71 -21.90
CA ILE A 556 -7.75 25.96 -22.24
C ILE A 556 -7.81 26.16 -23.75
N ARG A 557 -8.28 27.33 -24.18
CA ARG A 557 -8.22 27.78 -25.58
C ARG A 557 -7.39 29.04 -25.66
N VAL A 558 -6.39 29.07 -26.53
CA VAL A 558 -5.58 30.26 -26.82
C VAL A 558 -5.82 30.65 -28.27
N GLN A 559 -6.30 31.88 -28.50
CA GLN A 559 -6.54 32.42 -29.82
C GLN A 559 -5.71 33.71 -30.00
N PRO A 560 -4.62 33.67 -30.77
CA PRO A 560 -3.93 34.88 -31.18
C PRO A 560 -4.80 35.63 -32.20
N LYS A 561 -4.84 36.96 -32.06
CA LYS A 561 -5.43 37.91 -32.99
C LYS A 561 -4.35 38.94 -33.32
N LEU A 562 -4.10 39.14 -34.61
CA LEU A 562 -3.27 40.26 -35.07
C LEU A 562 -4.17 41.48 -35.24
N ARG A 563 -3.77 42.61 -34.65
CA ARG A 563 -4.41 43.91 -34.81
C ARG A 563 -3.61 44.78 -35.77
#